data_AF-A0A2Z2UKU0-F1
#
_entry.id   AF-A0A2Z2UKU0-F1
#
_cell.length_a   1.000
_cell.length_b   1.000
_cell.length_c   1.000
_cell.angle_alpha   90.00
_cell.angle_beta   90.00
_cell.angle_gamma   90.00
#
_symmetry.space_group_name_H-M   'P 1'
#
loop_
_entity.id
_entity.type
_entity.pdbx_description
1 polymer ?
#
loop_
_entity_poly.entity_id
_entity_poly.type
_entity_poly.pdbx_seq_one_letter_code
_entity_poly.pdbx_strand_id
1 'polypeptide(L)'
;HNGGCVAHENCTCEFSGSVYKTGQSVVTNCKICTCRGGEWSCIDEACSGVCEVFGNGQYHTFDSKWYRYDGHCQYTLVKDAGSTGKFAVKTESVPCCDESLTCSRAISVELLGAVTLMLSDMKVTETSHTGGALLAEPLYSIQTVGLYIIISVPSLGITVIWDKHTRVTIQLEPQWRGQVLGLCGNFDGKVTNDLLTSSSSEVFSVLDFGNSWKTATPPCSDVTHETFPCERHSYCAAWAQRRCMILRSDTFIDCHLKVDPEPYYQA
;
A
#
# COMPACT_ATOMS: atom_id res chain seq x y z
N HIS A 1 -20.26 35.27 -3.88
CA HIS A 1 -20.51 34.02 -4.61
C HIS A 1 -20.86 34.34 -6.07
N ASN A 2 -19.97 34.06 -7.03
CA ASN A 2 -20.10 34.48 -8.45
C ASN A 2 -20.51 35.95 -8.64
N GLY A 3 -19.81 36.86 -7.97
CA GLY A 3 -20.05 38.31 -8.07
C GLY A 3 -21.24 38.86 -7.27
N GLY A 4 -22.03 38.00 -6.60
CA GLY A 4 -23.12 38.43 -5.70
C GLY A 4 -22.80 38.31 -4.22
N CYS A 5 -23.43 39.14 -3.39
CA CYS A 5 -23.40 39.06 -1.93
C CYS A 5 -24.29 37.93 -1.42
N VAL A 6 -23.82 37.16 -0.44
CA VAL A 6 -24.57 36.08 0.22
C VAL A 6 -24.37 36.19 1.73
N ALA A 7 -25.35 35.72 2.52
CA ALA A 7 -25.22 35.61 3.97
C ALA A 7 -24.15 34.58 4.33
N HIS A 8 -23.42 34.81 5.43
CA HIS A 8 -22.33 33.94 5.89
C HIS A 8 -22.75 32.47 6.03
N GLU A 9 -23.92 32.22 6.62
CA GLU A 9 -24.53 30.88 6.77
C GLU A 9 -24.81 30.13 5.45
N ASN A 10 -24.92 30.89 4.36
CA ASN A 10 -25.17 30.38 3.00
C ASN A 10 -23.91 30.35 2.13
N CYS A 11 -22.73 30.60 2.71
CA CYS A 11 -21.47 30.40 2.02
C CYS A 11 -21.31 28.93 1.60
N THR A 12 -20.91 28.73 0.35
CA THR A 12 -20.62 27.42 -0.23
C THR A 12 -19.20 26.96 0.11
N CYS A 13 -18.98 25.65 0.12
CA CYS A 13 -17.68 25.04 0.28
C CYS A 13 -17.17 24.49 -1.06
N GLU A 14 -15.87 24.37 -1.23
CA GLU A 14 -15.26 23.74 -2.41
C GLU A 14 -14.50 22.48 -1.97
N PHE A 15 -14.62 21.40 -2.74
CA PHE A 15 -13.86 20.18 -2.53
C PHE A 15 -13.62 19.44 -3.86
N SER A 16 -12.36 19.09 -4.15
CA SER A 16 -11.95 18.42 -5.40
C SER A 16 -12.50 19.09 -6.67
N GLY A 17 -12.46 20.43 -6.73
CA GLY A 17 -12.96 21.24 -7.86
C GLY A 17 -14.49 21.33 -7.98
N SER A 18 -15.25 20.78 -7.03
CA SER A 18 -16.71 20.84 -6.99
C SER A 18 -17.20 21.77 -5.87
N VAL A 19 -18.29 22.52 -6.14
CA VAL A 19 -18.89 23.47 -5.19
C VAL A 19 -20.11 22.85 -4.50
N TYR A 20 -20.16 22.99 -3.18
CA TYR A 20 -21.17 22.41 -2.30
C TYR A 20 -21.89 23.51 -1.51
N LYS A 21 -23.22 23.46 -1.50
CA LYS A 21 -24.07 24.34 -0.69
C LYS A 21 -24.01 23.96 0.78
N THR A 22 -24.32 24.93 1.65
CA THR A 22 -24.52 24.69 3.09
C THR A 22 -25.50 23.52 3.29
N GLY A 23 -25.16 22.58 4.19
CA GLY A 23 -25.90 21.35 4.44
C GLY A 23 -25.60 20.19 3.49
N GLN A 24 -24.91 20.38 2.37
CA GLN A 24 -24.43 19.27 1.54
C GLN A 24 -23.21 18.61 2.17
N SER A 25 -23.09 17.30 1.97
CA SER A 25 -22.00 16.50 2.52
C SER A 25 -21.18 15.83 1.43
N VAL A 26 -19.89 15.66 1.70
CA VAL A 26 -18.98 14.81 0.95
C VAL A 26 -18.60 13.65 1.85
N VAL A 27 -18.66 12.44 1.29
CA VAL A 27 -18.12 11.24 1.91
C VAL A 27 -16.77 10.97 1.27
N THR A 28 -15.69 11.08 2.04
CA THR A 28 -14.33 10.77 1.59
C THR A 28 -13.84 9.55 2.36
N ASN A 29 -13.66 8.39 1.72
CA ASN A 29 -13.26 7.09 2.30
C ASN A 29 -13.95 6.70 3.63
N CYS A 30 -13.65 7.41 4.71
CA CYS A 30 -13.99 7.21 6.12
C CYS A 30 -14.35 8.52 6.85
N LYS A 31 -14.60 9.62 6.14
CA LYS A 31 -15.01 10.89 6.75
C LYS A 31 -16.28 11.38 6.08
N ILE A 32 -17.19 11.90 6.89
CA ILE A 32 -18.38 12.58 6.41
C ILE A 32 -18.19 14.06 6.75
N CYS A 33 -17.94 14.87 5.73
CA CYS A 33 -17.75 16.31 5.86
C CYS A 33 -18.99 17.02 5.36
N THR A 34 -19.62 17.84 6.21
CA THR A 34 -20.79 18.64 5.86
C THR A 34 -20.43 20.10 5.77
N CYS A 35 -20.78 20.76 4.67
CA CYS A 35 -20.53 22.18 4.47
C CYS A 35 -21.41 23.01 5.41
N ARG A 36 -20.81 23.91 6.18
CA ARG A 36 -21.51 24.83 7.09
C ARG A 36 -20.88 26.21 6.98
N GLY A 37 -21.59 27.15 6.34
CA GLY A 37 -21.17 28.55 6.26
C GLY A 37 -19.80 28.76 5.63
N GLY A 38 -19.45 27.98 4.60
CA GLY A 38 -18.15 28.06 3.92
C GLY A 38 -17.04 27.18 4.52
N GLU A 39 -17.29 26.49 5.64
CA GLU A 39 -16.33 25.59 6.28
C GLU A 39 -16.81 24.13 6.25
N TRP A 40 -15.86 23.19 6.28
CA TRP A 40 -16.14 21.76 6.35
C TRP A 40 -16.20 21.29 7.81
N SER A 41 -17.38 20.82 8.24
CA SER A 41 -17.56 20.12 9.52
C SER A 41 -17.48 18.61 9.29
N CYS A 42 -16.35 18.00 9.63
CA CYS A 42 -16.10 16.58 9.39
C CYS A 42 -16.32 15.72 10.65
N ILE A 43 -16.92 14.55 10.45
CA ILE A 43 -16.94 13.46 11.42
C ILE A 43 -15.94 12.42 10.93
N ASP A 44 -14.94 12.13 11.75
CA ASP A 44 -13.92 11.13 11.46
C ASP A 44 -14.44 9.75 11.86
N GLU A 45 -14.61 8.86 10.87
CA GLU A 45 -14.67 7.42 11.12
C GLU A 45 -13.28 6.82 10.94
N ALA A 46 -13.08 5.66 11.56
CA ALA A 46 -11.81 4.97 11.45
C ALA A 46 -11.66 4.43 10.02
N CYS A 47 -10.62 4.86 9.32
CA CYS A 47 -10.36 4.48 7.94
C CYS A 47 -9.64 3.14 7.85
N SER A 48 -9.99 2.31 6.87
CA SER A 48 -9.14 1.20 6.47
C SER A 48 -7.81 1.75 5.91
N GLY A 49 -6.71 1.11 6.26
CA GLY A 49 -5.37 1.47 5.78
C GLY A 49 -5.07 0.73 4.47
N VAL A 50 -4.38 1.39 3.54
CA VAL A 50 -3.92 0.78 2.29
C VAL A 50 -2.42 0.91 2.15
N CYS A 51 -1.72 -0.22 2.07
CA CYS A 51 -0.31 -0.29 1.71
C CYS A 51 -0.16 -0.82 0.29
N GLU A 52 0.76 -0.26 -0.48
CA GLU A 52 1.05 -0.70 -1.85
C GLU A 52 2.53 -0.93 -2.06
N VAL A 53 2.85 -2.01 -2.77
CA VAL A 53 4.20 -2.32 -3.23
C VAL A 53 4.14 -2.65 -4.69
N PHE A 54 4.92 -1.98 -5.54
CA PHE A 54 4.85 -2.19 -6.99
C PHE A 54 6.17 -1.84 -7.68
N GLY A 55 6.28 -2.24 -8.96
CA GLY A 55 7.46 -1.94 -9.78
C GLY A 55 8.76 -2.48 -9.18
N ASN A 56 9.85 -1.73 -9.31
CA ASN A 56 11.18 -2.09 -8.77
C ASN A 56 11.42 -1.47 -7.40
N GLY A 57 10.61 -1.88 -6.41
CA GLY A 57 10.84 -1.52 -5.00
C GLY A 57 10.19 -0.21 -4.59
N GLN A 58 9.08 0.19 -5.21
CA GLN A 58 8.29 1.34 -4.76
C GLN A 58 7.32 0.91 -3.67
N TYR A 59 7.31 1.63 -2.55
CA TYR A 59 6.45 1.38 -1.40
C TYR A 59 5.62 2.61 -1.07
N HIS A 60 4.36 2.36 -0.72
CA HIS A 60 3.44 3.32 -0.15
C HIS A 60 2.86 2.71 1.13
N THR A 61 3.20 3.29 2.29
CA THR A 61 2.77 2.76 3.60
C THR A 61 1.30 3.03 3.88
N PHE A 62 0.77 2.42 4.95
CA PHE A 62 -0.60 2.68 5.40
C PHE A 62 -0.84 4.16 5.76
N ASP A 63 0.19 4.86 6.23
CA ASP A 63 0.14 6.28 6.59
C ASP A 63 0.64 7.19 5.45
N SER A 64 0.64 6.67 4.22
CA SER A 64 0.93 7.43 2.98
C SER A 64 2.38 7.90 2.81
N LYS A 65 3.35 7.22 3.43
CA LYS A 65 4.77 7.46 3.17
C LYS A 65 5.20 6.76 1.89
N TRP A 66 5.77 7.54 0.98
CA TRP A 66 6.47 7.04 -0.19
C TRP A 66 7.94 6.82 0.10
N TYR A 67 8.48 5.67 -0.28
CA TYR A 67 9.91 5.41 -0.27
C TYR A 67 10.26 4.31 -1.27
N ARG A 68 11.55 4.18 -1.56
CA ARG A 68 12.06 3.14 -2.46
C ARG A 68 13.06 2.25 -1.74
N TYR A 69 12.90 0.95 -1.91
CA TYR A 69 13.80 -0.05 -1.34
C TYR A 69 13.84 -1.28 -2.25
N ASP A 70 15.00 -1.56 -2.82
CA ASP A 70 15.18 -2.64 -3.80
C ASP A 70 16.06 -3.75 -3.21
N GLY A 71 15.43 -4.64 -2.45
CA GLY A 71 16.07 -5.78 -1.82
C GLY A 71 15.79 -7.09 -2.55
N HIS A 72 16.82 -7.93 -2.67
CA HIS A 72 16.73 -9.26 -3.28
C HIS A 72 16.66 -10.36 -2.21
N CYS A 73 15.62 -10.29 -1.39
CA CYS A 73 15.35 -11.24 -0.32
C CYS A 73 13.84 -11.37 -0.12
N GLN A 74 13.43 -12.28 0.76
CA GLN A 74 12.08 -12.25 1.30
C GLN A 74 12.00 -11.20 2.42
N TYR A 75 11.02 -10.32 2.34
CA TYR A 75 10.81 -9.24 3.31
C TYR A 75 9.39 -9.30 3.89
N THR A 76 9.27 -8.88 5.15
CA THR A 76 7.95 -8.73 5.80
C THR A 76 7.32 -7.40 5.40
N LEU A 77 6.24 -7.45 4.61
CA LEU A 77 5.47 -6.26 4.27
C LEU A 77 4.69 -5.76 5.49
N VAL A 78 3.98 -6.67 6.14
CA VAL A 78 3.21 -6.37 7.33
C VAL A 78 3.01 -7.64 8.14
N LYS A 79 3.03 -7.51 9.46
CA LYS A 79 2.65 -8.58 10.39
C LYS A 79 1.92 -8.00 11.61
N ASP A 80 1.17 -8.86 12.28
CA ASP A 80 0.65 -8.61 13.63
C ASP A 80 1.81 -8.29 14.59
N ALA A 81 1.74 -7.13 15.26
CA ALA A 81 2.72 -6.72 16.27
C ALA A 81 2.51 -7.43 17.63
N GLY A 82 1.34 -8.03 17.83
CA GLY A 82 0.98 -8.78 19.03
C GLY A 82 1.77 -10.08 19.15
N SER A 83 1.86 -10.59 20.38
CA SER A 83 2.56 -11.85 20.71
C SER A 83 1.94 -13.09 20.05
N THR A 84 0.70 -13.00 19.61
CA THR A 84 -0.03 -14.10 18.96
C THR A 84 0.38 -14.32 17.50
N GLY A 85 0.94 -13.31 16.82
CA GLY A 85 1.33 -13.43 15.41
C GLY A 85 0.19 -13.90 14.50
N LYS A 86 -0.98 -13.25 14.57
CA LYS A 86 -2.21 -13.70 13.88
C LYS A 86 -2.06 -13.74 12.36
N PHE A 87 -1.24 -12.89 11.77
CA PHE A 87 -0.96 -12.92 10.34
C PHE A 87 0.40 -12.31 10.01
N ALA A 88 0.92 -12.69 8.85
CA ALA A 88 2.02 -11.99 8.20
C ALA A 88 1.83 -12.03 6.69
N VAL A 89 2.15 -10.93 6.01
CA VAL A 89 2.28 -10.86 4.56
C VAL A 89 3.74 -10.58 4.23
N LYS A 90 4.34 -11.46 3.44
CA LYS A 90 5.73 -11.35 3.01
C LYS A 90 5.80 -11.30 1.49
N THR A 91 6.84 -10.67 0.98
CA THR A 91 7.11 -10.61 -0.45
C THR A 91 8.54 -10.99 -0.74
N GLU A 92 8.75 -11.62 -1.90
CA GLU A 92 10.06 -11.89 -2.46
C GLU A 92 10.06 -11.43 -3.92
N SER A 93 11.05 -10.62 -4.28
CA SER A 93 11.25 -10.16 -5.65
C SER A 93 11.74 -11.32 -6.51
N VAL A 94 11.05 -11.60 -7.61
CA VAL A 94 11.46 -12.60 -8.60
C VAL A 94 12.19 -11.88 -9.73
N PRO A 95 13.52 -12.11 -9.89
CA PRO A 95 14.30 -11.42 -10.89
C PRO A 95 13.89 -11.84 -12.30
N CYS A 96 14.07 -10.94 -13.26
CA CYS A 96 14.07 -11.26 -14.67
C CYS A 96 15.31 -12.09 -15.05
N CYS A 97 15.41 -12.56 -16.29
CA CYS A 97 16.63 -13.20 -16.81
C CYS A 97 17.88 -12.31 -16.69
N ASP A 98 17.70 -10.99 -16.53
CA ASP A 98 18.73 -10.04 -16.10
C ASP A 98 18.51 -9.76 -14.60
N GLU A 99 19.51 -10.08 -13.77
CA GLU A 99 19.39 -10.13 -12.29
C GLU A 99 19.04 -8.78 -11.64
N SER A 100 19.11 -7.69 -12.40
CA SER A 100 18.92 -6.31 -11.92
C SER A 100 17.47 -5.79 -11.92
N LEU A 101 16.51 -6.57 -12.44
CA LEU A 101 15.10 -6.14 -12.56
C LEU A 101 14.15 -7.14 -11.93
N THR A 102 13.12 -6.64 -11.23
CA THR A 102 12.04 -7.47 -10.67
C THR A 102 10.93 -7.64 -11.70
N CYS A 103 10.75 -8.87 -12.20
CA CYS A 103 9.71 -9.19 -13.20
C CYS A 103 8.36 -9.52 -12.55
N SER A 104 8.39 -10.13 -11.38
CA SER A 104 7.21 -10.47 -10.60
C SER A 104 7.57 -10.52 -9.11
N ARG A 105 6.56 -10.66 -8.26
CA ARG A 105 6.73 -10.90 -6.84
C ARG A 105 6.02 -12.19 -6.44
N ALA A 106 6.67 -12.99 -5.62
CA ALA A 106 6.02 -14.06 -4.89
C ALA A 106 5.52 -13.52 -3.55
N ILE A 107 4.26 -13.79 -3.21
CA ILE A 107 3.62 -13.29 -1.99
C ILE A 107 3.24 -14.46 -1.10
N SER A 108 3.69 -14.41 0.15
CA SER A 108 3.28 -15.36 1.20
C SER A 108 2.30 -14.67 2.14
N VAL A 109 1.11 -15.25 2.29
CA VAL A 109 0.10 -14.84 3.27
C VAL A 109 -0.02 -15.93 4.32
N GLU A 110 0.50 -15.67 5.51
CA GLU A 110 0.49 -16.57 6.66
C GLU A 110 -0.65 -16.17 7.60
N LEU A 111 -1.53 -17.12 7.94
CA LEU A 111 -2.72 -16.86 8.76
C LEU A 111 -2.78 -17.83 9.95
N LEU A 112 -2.85 -17.27 11.16
CA LEU A 112 -3.09 -17.94 12.45
C LEU A 112 -2.18 -19.14 12.74
N GLY A 113 -1.01 -19.23 12.10
CA GLY A 113 -0.14 -20.41 12.13
C GLY A 113 -0.78 -21.68 11.55
N ALA A 114 -1.94 -21.57 10.89
CA ALA A 114 -2.73 -22.69 10.41
C ALA A 114 -2.58 -22.90 8.90
N VAL A 115 -2.45 -21.82 8.13
CA VAL A 115 -2.36 -21.88 6.68
C VAL A 115 -1.38 -20.84 6.14
N THR A 116 -0.67 -21.22 5.08
CA THR A 116 0.14 -20.33 4.25
C THR A 116 -0.37 -20.39 2.82
N LEU A 117 -0.70 -19.23 2.27
CA LEU A 117 -1.05 -19.07 0.86
C LEU A 117 0.13 -18.47 0.13
N MET A 118 0.63 -19.18 -0.88
CA MET A 118 1.70 -18.69 -1.74
C MET A 118 1.10 -18.26 -3.08
N LEU A 119 1.30 -17.00 -3.43
CA LEU A 119 0.89 -16.41 -4.70
C LEU A 119 2.14 -16.24 -5.54
N SER A 120 2.29 -17.08 -6.55
CA SER A 120 3.42 -17.08 -7.47
C SER A 120 2.98 -17.67 -8.80
N ASP A 121 3.70 -17.36 -9.89
CA ASP A 121 3.40 -17.87 -11.23
C ASP A 121 1.93 -17.71 -11.65
N MET A 122 1.34 -16.57 -11.27
CA MET A 122 -0.07 -16.19 -11.51
C MET A 122 -1.10 -17.14 -10.87
N LYS A 123 -0.71 -17.96 -9.89
CA LYS A 123 -1.55 -18.95 -9.20
C LYS A 123 -1.47 -18.76 -7.69
N VAL A 124 -2.36 -19.45 -6.98
CA VAL A 124 -2.34 -19.55 -5.52
C VAL A 124 -2.21 -21.01 -5.12
N THR A 125 -1.25 -21.32 -4.26
CA THR A 125 -1.10 -22.65 -3.66
C THR A 125 -1.26 -22.56 -2.15
N GLU A 126 -2.03 -23.48 -1.57
CA GLU A 126 -2.26 -23.58 -0.13
C GLU A 126 -1.32 -24.60 0.50
N THR A 127 -0.75 -24.26 1.65
CA THR A 127 -0.10 -25.20 2.57
C THR A 127 -0.78 -25.13 3.94
N SER A 128 -1.38 -26.24 4.37
CA SER A 128 -2.04 -26.36 5.68
C SER A 128 -1.06 -26.93 6.72
N HIS A 129 -0.96 -26.27 7.87
CA HIS A 129 -0.04 -26.62 8.97
C HIS A 129 -0.76 -27.28 10.15
N THR A 130 -2.06 -27.05 10.28
CA THR A 130 -2.90 -27.79 11.23
C THR A 130 -3.44 -29.04 10.55
N GLY A 131 -3.19 -30.21 11.13
CA GLY A 131 -3.64 -31.50 10.60
C GLY A 131 -5.16 -31.64 10.52
N GLY A 132 -5.79 -31.02 9.52
CA GLY A 132 -7.18 -31.22 9.13
C GLY A 132 -8.23 -30.89 10.20
N ALA A 133 -7.98 -29.95 11.11
CA ALA A 133 -9.05 -29.44 11.97
C ALA A 133 -10.05 -28.65 11.10
N LEU A 134 -11.23 -29.21 10.88
CA LEU A 134 -12.34 -28.56 10.17
C LEU A 134 -12.71 -27.27 10.90
N LEU A 135 -12.28 -26.12 10.38
CA LEU A 135 -12.81 -24.83 10.78
C LEU A 135 -14.29 -24.79 10.36
N ALA A 136 -15.16 -24.30 11.25
CA ALA A 136 -16.61 -24.23 11.00
C ALA A 136 -16.96 -23.27 9.84
N GLU A 137 -16.08 -22.32 9.54
CA GLU A 137 -16.18 -21.34 8.45
C GLU A 137 -14.82 -21.26 7.74
N PRO A 138 -14.77 -21.04 6.41
CA PRO A 138 -13.52 -20.84 5.70
C PRO A 138 -12.83 -19.58 6.21
N LEU A 139 -11.58 -19.72 6.66
CA LEU A 139 -10.79 -18.63 7.23
C LEU A 139 -10.61 -17.47 6.24
N TYR A 140 -10.55 -17.79 4.96
CA TYR A 140 -10.29 -16.85 3.87
C TYR A 140 -11.09 -17.23 2.62
N SER A 141 -11.17 -16.31 1.67
CA SER A 141 -11.71 -16.55 0.32
C SER A 141 -10.74 -16.04 -0.74
N ILE A 142 -10.69 -16.73 -1.88
CA ILE A 142 -9.88 -16.34 -3.03
C ILE A 142 -10.82 -16.05 -4.19
N GLN A 143 -10.68 -14.88 -4.79
CA GLN A 143 -11.43 -14.49 -5.98
C GLN A 143 -10.47 -14.00 -7.06
N THR A 144 -10.74 -14.37 -8.31
CA THR A 144 -10.05 -13.78 -9.47
C THR A 144 -10.99 -12.78 -10.13
N VAL A 145 -10.60 -11.51 -10.16
CA VAL A 145 -11.39 -10.42 -10.74
C VAL A 145 -10.54 -9.72 -11.80
N GLY A 146 -10.84 -10.02 -13.08
CA GLY A 146 -10.05 -9.52 -14.20
C GLY A 146 -8.58 -9.95 -14.11
N LEU A 147 -7.69 -8.96 -14.02
CA LEU A 147 -6.25 -9.19 -13.90
C LEU A 147 -5.80 -9.53 -12.47
N TYR A 148 -6.66 -9.34 -11.47
CA TYR A 148 -6.27 -9.44 -10.06
C TYR A 148 -6.67 -10.77 -9.41
N ILE A 149 -5.87 -11.19 -8.44
CA ILE A 149 -6.25 -12.18 -7.43
C ILE A 149 -6.48 -11.43 -6.12
N ILE A 150 -7.63 -11.67 -5.49
CA ILE A 150 -8.04 -11.05 -4.24
C ILE A 150 -8.18 -12.14 -3.18
N ILE A 151 -7.45 -11.99 -2.08
CA ILE A 151 -7.57 -12.82 -0.88
C ILE A 151 -8.22 -11.98 0.20
N SER A 152 -9.38 -12.40 0.68
CA SER A 152 -10.09 -11.73 1.77
C SER A 152 -10.14 -12.63 2.99
N VAL A 153 -9.80 -12.07 4.16
CA VAL A 153 -9.83 -12.73 5.48
C VAL A 153 -10.77 -11.93 6.39
N PRO A 154 -12.10 -12.12 6.28
CA PRO A 154 -13.08 -11.26 6.95
C PRO A 154 -12.96 -11.24 8.47
N SER A 155 -12.63 -12.39 9.09
CA SER A 155 -12.47 -12.50 10.54
C SER A 155 -11.31 -11.66 11.09
N LEU A 156 -10.33 -11.34 10.25
CA LEU A 156 -9.22 -10.46 10.59
C LEU A 156 -9.35 -9.08 9.94
N GLY A 157 -10.28 -8.84 9.03
CA GLY A 157 -10.39 -7.56 8.30
C GLY A 157 -9.15 -7.27 7.44
N ILE A 158 -8.68 -8.27 6.69
CA ILE A 158 -7.49 -8.17 5.83
C ILE A 158 -7.89 -8.52 4.40
N THR A 159 -7.44 -7.69 3.44
CA THR A 159 -7.56 -8.00 2.02
C THR A 159 -6.21 -7.82 1.32
N VAL A 160 -5.77 -8.83 0.58
CA VAL A 160 -4.56 -8.79 -0.24
C VAL A 160 -4.97 -8.88 -1.71
N ILE A 161 -4.56 -7.90 -2.50
CA ILE A 161 -4.86 -7.79 -3.93
C ILE A 161 -3.55 -7.86 -4.69
N TRP A 162 -3.40 -8.82 -5.59
CA TRP A 162 -2.21 -9.01 -6.39
C TRP A 162 -2.53 -8.96 -7.88
N ASP A 163 -1.76 -8.20 -8.65
CA ASP A 163 -1.92 -8.03 -10.11
C ASP A 163 -1.36 -9.19 -10.93
N LYS A 164 -0.94 -10.28 -10.29
CA LYS A 164 -0.23 -11.43 -10.88
C LYS A 164 1.18 -11.13 -11.38
N HIS A 165 1.67 -9.91 -11.16
CA HIS A 165 2.98 -9.43 -11.54
C HIS A 165 3.69 -8.81 -10.33
N THR A 166 3.82 -7.49 -10.28
CA THR A 166 4.67 -6.80 -9.30
C THR A 166 3.87 -6.02 -8.26
N ARG A 167 2.60 -5.68 -8.52
CA ARG A 167 1.79 -4.86 -7.63
C ARG A 167 1.03 -5.72 -6.62
N VAL A 168 1.23 -5.37 -5.35
CA VAL A 168 0.49 -5.91 -4.22
C VAL A 168 -0.10 -4.75 -3.46
N THR A 169 -1.40 -4.81 -3.22
CA THR A 169 -2.13 -3.87 -2.38
C THR A 169 -2.64 -4.64 -1.17
N ILE A 170 -2.32 -4.17 0.03
CA ILE A 170 -2.78 -4.74 1.30
C ILE A 170 -3.71 -3.73 1.94
N GLN A 171 -4.92 -4.16 2.26
CA GLN A 171 -5.93 -3.37 2.96
C GLN A 171 -6.16 -3.95 4.34
N LEU A 172 -6.13 -3.09 5.35
CA LEU A 172 -6.38 -3.44 6.74
C LEU A 172 -7.54 -2.64 7.30
N GLU A 173 -8.46 -3.33 7.97
CA GLU A 173 -9.52 -2.66 8.71
C GLU A 173 -8.97 -1.86 9.92
N PRO A 174 -9.68 -0.82 10.39
CA PRO A 174 -9.16 0.11 11.39
C PRO A 174 -8.80 -0.52 12.74
N GLN A 175 -9.29 -1.73 13.03
CA GLN A 175 -8.92 -2.49 14.22
C GLN A 175 -7.40 -2.78 14.31
N TRP A 176 -6.69 -2.74 13.17
CA TRP A 176 -5.24 -2.94 13.10
C TRP A 176 -4.42 -1.66 13.31
N ARG A 177 -5.07 -0.53 13.55
CA ARG A 177 -4.38 0.75 13.73
C ARG A 177 -3.39 0.68 14.89
N GLY A 178 -2.11 0.91 14.63
CA GLY A 178 -1.02 0.79 15.61
C GLY A 178 -0.77 -0.63 16.13
N GLN A 179 -1.34 -1.66 15.49
CA GLN A 179 -1.19 -3.08 15.88
C GLN A 179 -0.43 -3.91 14.84
N VAL A 180 0.23 -3.25 13.89
CA VAL A 180 1.02 -3.90 12.85
C VAL A 180 2.40 -3.29 12.75
N LEU A 181 3.33 -4.03 12.16
CA LEU A 181 4.68 -3.57 11.86
C LEU A 181 5.15 -4.22 10.54
N GLY A 182 6.07 -3.56 9.84
CA GLY A 182 6.70 -4.08 8.63
C GLY A 182 7.12 -2.97 7.69
N LEU A 183 7.46 -3.33 6.45
CA LEU A 183 7.74 -2.35 5.39
C LEU A 183 6.54 -1.43 5.09
N CYS A 184 5.32 -1.84 5.39
CA CYS A 184 4.11 -1.02 5.25
C CYS A 184 3.89 -0.01 6.39
N GLY A 185 4.83 0.12 7.33
CA GLY A 185 4.71 1.00 8.50
C GLY A 185 3.92 0.36 9.65
N ASN A 186 3.47 1.20 10.60
CA ASN A 186 2.75 0.76 11.80
C ASN A 186 1.25 1.10 11.79
N PHE A 187 0.78 1.81 10.76
CA PHE A 187 -0.61 2.22 10.58
C PHE A 187 -1.17 2.97 11.78
N ASP A 188 -0.48 3.99 12.30
CA ASP A 188 -0.95 4.79 13.44
C ASP A 188 -1.47 6.19 13.04
N GLY A 189 -1.31 6.54 11.76
CA GLY A 189 -1.64 7.83 11.15
C GLY A 189 -0.50 8.85 11.13
N LYS A 190 0.74 8.46 11.47
CA LYS A 190 1.89 9.38 11.53
C LYS A 190 2.99 8.96 10.56
N VAL A 191 2.97 9.57 9.38
CA VAL A 191 3.96 9.37 8.30
C VAL A 191 5.44 9.48 8.75
N THR A 192 5.72 10.25 9.81
CA THR A 192 7.08 10.50 10.29
C THR A 192 7.72 9.28 10.94
N ASN A 193 6.93 8.40 11.57
CA ASN A 193 7.45 7.24 12.31
C ASN A 193 7.26 5.91 11.58
N ASP A 194 6.92 5.92 10.29
CA ASP A 194 6.71 4.69 9.51
C ASP A 194 8.00 3.85 9.32
N LEU A 195 9.17 4.47 9.45
CA LEU A 195 10.47 3.80 9.31
C LEU A 195 10.92 3.17 10.64
N LEU A 196 10.10 2.26 11.17
CA LEU A 196 10.41 1.46 12.35
C LEU A 196 11.11 0.16 11.95
N THR A 197 12.32 -0.07 12.46
CA THR A 197 13.04 -1.32 12.22
C THR A 197 12.30 -2.52 12.83
N SER A 198 12.71 -3.73 12.46
CA SER A 198 12.19 -4.96 13.09
C SER A 198 12.43 -5.05 14.60
N SER A 199 13.38 -4.28 15.15
CA SER A 199 13.63 -4.10 16.59
C SER A 199 12.85 -2.94 17.21
N SER A 200 11.89 -2.36 16.48
CA SER A 200 11.07 -1.21 16.92
C SER A 200 11.87 0.08 17.18
N SER A 201 12.97 0.28 16.46
CA SER A 201 13.74 1.53 16.49
C SER A 201 13.38 2.42 15.30
N GLU A 202 13.11 3.69 15.54
CA GLU A 202 12.89 4.66 14.45
C GLU A 202 14.22 5.04 13.80
N VAL A 203 14.27 5.02 12.48
CA VAL A 203 15.45 5.38 11.70
C VAL A 203 15.10 6.33 10.56
N PHE A 204 16.08 7.12 10.11
CA PHE A 204 15.92 7.99 8.95
C PHE A 204 16.33 7.33 7.62
N SER A 205 17.23 6.34 7.69
CA SER A 205 17.75 5.62 6.53
C SER A 205 16.75 4.55 6.07
N VAL A 206 16.27 4.69 4.83
CA VAL A 206 15.39 3.69 4.20
C VAL A 206 16.11 2.35 4.03
N LEU A 207 17.42 2.37 3.81
CA LEU A 207 18.24 1.16 3.69
C LEU A 207 18.33 0.42 5.03
N ASP A 208 18.60 1.12 6.13
CA ASP A 208 18.66 0.49 7.46
C ASP A 208 17.29 -0.07 7.86
N PHE A 209 16.24 0.69 7.59
CA PHE A 209 14.86 0.27 7.79
C PHE A 209 14.56 -1.01 6.99
N GLY A 210 14.77 -0.99 5.67
CA GLY A 210 14.43 -2.11 4.79
C GLY A 210 15.25 -3.37 5.07
N ASN A 211 16.56 -3.23 5.30
CA ASN A 211 17.44 -4.34 5.64
C ASN A 211 17.03 -5.02 6.95
N SER A 212 16.46 -4.27 7.90
CA SER A 212 16.00 -4.84 9.16
C SER A 212 14.80 -5.80 9.01
N TRP A 213 14.04 -5.71 7.91
CA TRP A 213 12.81 -6.47 7.67
C TRP A 213 12.97 -7.72 6.80
N LYS A 214 14.21 -8.06 6.41
CA LYS A 214 14.51 -9.29 5.66
C LYS A 214 14.34 -10.54 6.53
N THR A 215 13.95 -11.66 5.93
CA THR A 215 13.93 -12.94 6.64
C THR A 215 15.34 -13.45 6.89
N ALA A 216 15.52 -14.18 7.99
CA ALA A 216 16.82 -14.73 8.35
C ALA A 216 17.23 -15.92 7.47
N THR A 217 16.26 -16.59 6.85
CA THR A 217 16.47 -17.83 6.09
C THR A 217 15.71 -17.78 4.76
N PRO A 218 16.39 -18.01 3.62
CA PRO A 218 17.85 -18.09 3.48
C PRO A 218 18.52 -16.74 3.80
N PRO A 219 19.78 -16.72 4.26
CA PRO A 219 20.48 -15.47 4.52
C PRO A 219 20.72 -14.71 3.22
N CYS A 220 20.55 -13.39 3.27
CA CYS A 220 20.68 -12.50 2.12
C CYS A 220 21.50 -11.25 2.48
N SER A 221 22.19 -10.69 1.48
CA SER A 221 23.04 -9.51 1.64
C SER A 221 22.21 -8.25 1.90
N ASP A 222 22.80 -7.28 2.59
CA ASP A 222 22.19 -5.96 2.78
C ASP A 222 22.23 -5.14 1.49
N VAL A 223 21.19 -4.36 1.28
CA VAL A 223 21.16 -3.29 0.28
C VAL A 223 21.98 -2.13 0.81
N THR A 224 23.03 -1.75 0.08
CA THR A 224 24.01 -0.74 0.53
C THR A 224 23.86 0.61 -0.18
N HIS A 225 23.12 0.64 -1.28
CA HIS A 225 22.88 1.84 -2.08
C HIS A 225 21.57 1.71 -2.82
N GLU A 226 20.91 2.83 -3.08
CA GLU A 226 19.78 2.84 -3.99
C GLU A 226 20.24 2.92 -5.44
N THR A 227 19.57 2.20 -6.34
CA THR A 227 19.88 2.20 -7.77
C THR A 227 18.86 3.04 -8.53
N PHE A 228 19.29 4.05 -9.29
CA PHE A 228 18.43 4.82 -10.20
C PHE A 228 18.65 4.39 -11.66
N PRO A 229 17.75 3.61 -12.28
CA PRO A 229 17.99 3.03 -13.60
C PRO A 229 18.30 4.05 -14.70
N CYS A 230 17.68 5.23 -14.65
CA CYS A 230 17.90 6.29 -15.63
C CYS A 230 19.27 6.98 -15.50
N GLU A 231 19.90 6.95 -14.33
CA GLU A 231 21.26 7.47 -14.15
C GLU A 231 22.29 6.53 -14.77
N ARG A 232 22.07 5.22 -14.62
CA ARG A 232 22.92 4.19 -15.21
C ARG A 232 22.71 4.01 -16.72
N HIS A 233 21.47 4.19 -17.19
CA HIS A 233 21.08 4.00 -18.58
C HIS A 233 20.50 5.30 -19.17
N SER A 234 21.35 6.34 -19.24
CA SER A 234 20.94 7.69 -19.67
C SER A 234 20.33 7.74 -21.08
N TYR A 235 20.69 6.82 -21.97
CA TYR A 235 20.12 6.73 -23.32
C TYR A 235 18.62 6.35 -23.33
N CYS A 236 18.12 5.68 -22.28
CA CYS A 236 16.70 5.35 -22.12
C CYS A 236 15.89 6.47 -21.44
N ALA A 237 16.54 7.39 -20.73
CA ALA A 237 15.86 8.34 -19.85
C ALA A 237 14.86 9.23 -20.60
N ALA A 238 15.25 9.79 -21.74
CA ALA A 238 14.37 10.65 -22.55
C ALA A 238 13.14 9.90 -23.09
N TRP A 239 13.31 8.62 -23.45
CA TRP A 239 12.21 7.77 -23.89
C TRP A 239 11.24 7.49 -22.74
N ALA A 240 11.77 7.13 -21.56
CA ALA A 240 10.97 6.84 -20.37
C ALA A 240 10.17 8.06 -19.93
N GLN A 241 10.82 9.22 -19.79
CA GLN A 241 10.16 10.49 -19.44
C GLN A 241 9.02 10.81 -20.40
N ARG A 242 9.26 10.70 -21.72
CA ARG A 242 8.22 10.97 -22.72
C ARG A 242 7.06 9.99 -22.63
N ARG A 243 7.31 8.71 -22.34
CA ARG A 243 6.26 7.69 -22.25
C ARG A 243 5.42 7.85 -20.98
N CYS A 244 6.06 8.12 -19.85
CA CYS A 244 5.41 8.32 -18.55
C CYS A 244 4.68 9.67 -18.43
N MET A 245 5.01 10.66 -19.29
CA MET A 245 4.37 11.98 -19.28
C MET A 245 2.85 11.93 -19.48
N ILE A 246 2.31 10.83 -20.00
CA ILE A 246 0.86 10.61 -20.07
C ILE A 246 0.17 10.80 -18.70
N LEU A 247 0.81 10.41 -17.60
CA LEU A 247 0.26 10.53 -16.24
C LEU A 247 0.04 11.99 -15.81
N ARG A 248 0.85 12.91 -16.34
CA ARG A 248 0.72 14.37 -16.12
C ARG A 248 -0.04 15.08 -17.25
N SER A 249 -0.50 14.35 -18.27
CA SER A 249 -1.20 14.93 -19.41
C SER A 249 -2.69 15.11 -19.16
N ASP A 250 -3.35 15.84 -20.06
CA ASP A 250 -4.80 16.06 -20.03
C ASP A 250 -5.62 14.76 -20.01
N THR A 251 -5.04 13.65 -20.45
CA THR A 251 -5.66 12.32 -20.39
C THR A 251 -6.16 11.95 -18.99
N PHE A 252 -5.45 12.40 -17.94
CA PHE A 252 -5.78 12.11 -16.54
C PHE A 252 -6.16 13.36 -15.73
N ILE A 253 -6.48 14.49 -16.39
CA ILE A 253 -6.74 15.78 -15.72
C ILE A 253 -7.84 15.71 -14.66
N ASP A 254 -8.89 14.94 -14.93
CA ASP A 254 -10.02 14.74 -14.00
C ASP A 254 -9.62 14.00 -12.72
N CYS A 255 -8.46 13.31 -12.73
CA CYS A 255 -7.91 12.58 -11.61
C CYS A 255 -6.87 13.38 -10.82
N HIS A 256 -6.20 14.36 -11.44
CA HIS A 256 -5.10 15.12 -10.83
C HIS A 256 -5.51 15.87 -9.56
N LEU A 257 -6.78 16.27 -9.44
CA LEU A 257 -7.31 16.91 -8.22
C LEU A 257 -7.61 15.92 -7.08
N LYS A 258 -7.64 14.61 -7.38
CA LYS A 258 -8.00 13.54 -6.43
C LYS A 258 -6.80 12.69 -6.03
N VAL A 259 -5.86 12.50 -6.94
CA VAL A 259 -4.64 11.70 -6.76
C VAL A 259 -3.48 12.49 -7.35
N ASP A 260 -2.45 12.73 -6.54
CA ASP A 260 -1.21 13.36 -7.00
C ASP A 260 -0.51 12.43 -8.01
N PRO A 261 -0.32 12.84 -9.27
CA PRO A 261 0.35 12.01 -10.26
C PRO A 261 1.87 11.91 -10.04
N GLU A 262 2.46 12.78 -9.21
CA GLU A 262 3.92 12.91 -9.12
C GLU A 262 4.62 11.63 -8.65
N PRO A 263 4.20 10.96 -7.56
CA PRO A 263 4.84 9.73 -7.12
C PRO A 263 4.77 8.62 -8.18
N TYR A 264 3.66 8.55 -8.94
CA TYR A 264 3.48 7.55 -10.00
C TYR A 264 4.29 7.85 -11.27
N TYR A 265 4.57 9.13 -11.57
CA TYR A 265 5.44 9.51 -12.67
C TYR A 265 6.92 9.23 -12.37
N GLN A 266 7.34 9.37 -11.11
CA GLN A 266 8.71 9.11 -10.68
C GLN A 266 9.00 7.62 -10.44
N ALA A 267 7.96 6.82 -10.17
CA ALA A 267 8.03 5.37 -9.97
C ALA A 267 8.45 4.60 -11.22
#